data_AF-A0A5M9GVR6-F1
#
_entry.id   AF-A0A5M9GVR6-F1
#
_cell.length_a   1.000
_cell.length_b   1.000
_cell.length_c   1.000
_cell.angle_alpha   90.00
_cell.angle_beta   90.00
_cell.angle_gamma   90.00
#
_symmetry.space_group_name_H-M   'P 1'
#
loop_
_entity.id
_entity.type
_entity.pdbx_description
1 polymer ?
#
loop_
_entity_poly.entity_id
_entity_poly.type
_entity_poly.pdbx_seq_one_letter_code
_entity_poly.pdbx_strand_id
1 'polypeptide(L)'
;MDEINNQEQVQDVEETEIKDTQQNEEIVEEKTYSKEEVDLLYNQIEELSQYKPKELTDDEIKIQQKLESIWKREVAQTLKEEGVEVFADFINVSVDDTEALNNQITRLKEIIGQLELANGYKPTNHKQVDGYSVAKKNKDTKSMISQKLNF
;
A
#
# COMPACT_ATOMS: atom_id res chain seq x y z
N MET A 1 68.55 29.51 -52.18
CA MET A 1 69.39 28.30 -52.10
C MET A 1 69.44 27.75 -50.67
N ASP A 2 68.41 27.15 -50.07
CA ASP A 2 66.94 27.19 -50.25
C ASP A 2 66.27 26.65 -48.95
N GLU A 3 65.04 27.11 -48.69
CA GLU A 3 63.88 26.52 -47.95
C GLU A 3 64.14 25.45 -46.85
N ILE A 4 63.83 25.61 -45.54
CA ILE A 4 62.61 25.99 -44.75
C ILE A 4 61.85 24.76 -44.15
N ASN A 5 61.35 24.94 -42.90
CA ASN A 5 60.45 24.10 -42.04
C ASN A 5 61.05 22.89 -41.30
N ASN A 6 61.06 22.77 -39.95
CA ASN A 6 60.02 22.89 -38.89
C ASN A 6 58.83 21.91 -39.07
N GLN A 7 58.33 21.17 -38.05
CA GLN A 7 58.69 21.03 -36.63
C GLN A 7 58.14 19.70 -36.04
N GLU A 8 58.84 19.15 -35.03
CA GLU A 8 58.38 18.67 -33.69
C GLU A 8 56.87 18.42 -33.42
N GLN A 9 56.41 17.50 -32.54
CA GLN A 9 57.05 16.48 -31.68
C GLN A 9 55.98 15.49 -31.10
N VAL A 10 56.42 14.26 -30.76
CA VAL A 10 55.96 13.26 -29.74
C VAL A 10 54.47 12.89 -29.53
N GLN A 11 54.27 11.58 -29.28
CA GLN A 11 53.05 10.91 -28.81
C GLN A 11 53.46 9.71 -27.93
N ASP A 12 52.89 9.59 -26.73
CA ASP A 12 52.75 8.40 -25.83
C ASP A 12 52.17 8.95 -24.50
N VAL A 13 50.96 8.65 -24.00
CA VAL A 13 50.24 7.37 -23.72
C VAL A 13 50.82 6.62 -22.50
N GLU A 14 50.03 6.14 -21.52
CA GLU A 14 48.56 6.20 -21.38
C GLU A 14 48.10 7.43 -20.53
N GLU A 15 47.62 7.42 -19.27
CA GLU A 15 47.36 6.38 -18.26
C GLU A 15 46.15 6.78 -17.37
N THR A 16 45.53 5.82 -16.68
CA THR A 16 44.11 5.82 -16.25
C THR A 16 43.88 5.92 -14.74
N GLU A 17 43.00 6.83 -14.27
CA GLU A 17 42.11 6.53 -13.13
C GLU A 17 40.75 7.25 -13.25
N ILE A 18 39.67 6.56 -12.85
CA ILE A 18 38.33 6.77 -13.39
C ILE A 18 37.51 7.78 -12.58
N LYS A 19 36.87 8.72 -13.29
CA LYS A 19 35.63 9.36 -12.83
C LYS A 19 34.58 9.29 -13.91
N ASP A 20 33.66 8.32 -13.78
CA ASP A 20 32.40 8.28 -14.53
C ASP A 20 31.51 9.46 -14.13
N THR A 21 31.80 10.61 -14.72
CA THR A 21 30.80 11.67 -14.91
C THR A 21 30.44 11.61 -16.38
N GLN A 22 29.40 10.85 -16.72
CA GLN A 22 28.73 11.02 -18.00
C GLN A 22 28.10 12.41 -18.00
N GLN A 23 28.90 13.40 -18.41
CA GLN A 23 28.40 14.65 -18.93
C GLN A 23 27.61 14.29 -20.18
N ASN A 24 26.32 14.07 -19.99
CA ASN A 24 25.36 14.06 -21.07
C ASN A 24 25.26 15.52 -21.52
N GLU A 25 26.24 15.96 -22.32
CA GLU A 25 26.17 17.23 -23.03
C GLU A 25 24.94 17.15 -23.92
N GLU A 26 23.86 17.79 -23.45
CA GLU A 26 22.65 17.94 -24.22
C GLU A 26 22.99 18.84 -25.41
N ILE A 27 23.35 18.21 -26.53
CA ILE A 27 23.49 18.88 -27.82
C ILE A 27 22.08 19.34 -28.21
N VAL A 28 21.72 20.53 -27.76
CA VAL A 28 20.51 21.22 -28.19
C VAL A 28 20.72 21.60 -29.65
N GLU A 29 20.35 20.68 -30.56
CA GLU A 29 20.18 21.02 -31.96
C GLU A 29 19.16 22.16 -32.06
N GLU A 30 19.55 23.32 -32.58
CA GLU A 30 18.62 24.40 -32.92
C GLU A 30 17.72 23.98 -34.09
N LYS A 31 16.71 23.16 -33.78
CA LYS A 31 15.64 22.83 -34.71
C LYS A 31 14.76 24.06 -34.92
N THR A 32 14.85 24.66 -36.10
CA THR A 32 13.93 25.70 -36.54
C THR A 32 12.59 25.07 -36.95
N TYR A 33 11.59 25.20 -36.10
CA TYR A 33 10.22 24.75 -36.38
C TYR A 33 9.50 25.71 -37.33
N SER A 34 8.64 25.18 -38.20
CA SER A 34 7.75 26.04 -38.99
C SER A 34 6.66 26.64 -38.11
N LYS A 35 6.15 27.80 -38.53
CA LYS A 35 5.05 28.46 -37.82
C LYS A 35 3.80 27.57 -37.77
N GLU A 36 3.49 26.83 -38.84
CA GLU A 36 2.34 25.92 -38.83
C GLU A 36 2.46 24.80 -37.80
N GLU A 37 3.68 24.31 -37.53
CA GLU A 37 3.94 23.25 -36.53
C GLU A 37 3.74 23.77 -35.11
N VAL A 38 4.22 24.99 -34.84
CA VAL A 38 4.03 25.69 -33.57
C VAL A 38 2.55 26.01 -33.32
N ASP A 39 1.85 26.53 -34.33
CA ASP A 39 0.41 26.82 -34.25
C ASP A 39 -0.40 25.52 -34.02
N LEU A 40 -0.04 24.40 -34.66
CA LEU A 40 -0.62 23.07 -34.40
C LEU A 40 -0.43 22.62 -32.94
N LEU A 41 0.78 22.79 -32.40
CA LEU A 41 1.11 22.43 -31.02
C LEU A 41 0.32 23.28 -30.01
N TYR A 42 0.17 24.58 -30.27
CA TYR A 42 -0.65 25.46 -29.43
C TYR A 42 -2.12 25.02 -29.40
N ASN A 43 -2.71 24.68 -30.56
CA ASN A 43 -4.09 24.18 -30.62
C ASN A 43 -4.25 22.87 -29.82
N GLN A 44 -3.28 21.95 -29.90
CA GLN A 44 -3.30 20.70 -29.11
C GLN A 44 -3.17 20.98 -27.60
N ILE A 45 -2.33 21.93 -27.20
CA ILE A 45 -2.19 22.35 -25.79
C ILE A 45 -3.48 22.98 -25.29
N GLU A 46 -4.13 23.82 -26.09
CA GLU A 46 -5.41 24.45 -25.73
C GLU A 46 -6.54 23.41 -25.62
N GLU A 47 -6.65 22.48 -26.57
CA GLU A 47 -7.59 21.34 -26.51
C GLU A 47 -7.33 20.46 -25.28
N LEU A 48 -6.07 20.20 -24.92
CA LEU A 48 -5.72 19.41 -23.73
C LEU A 48 -5.88 20.18 -22.41
N SER A 49 -5.85 21.51 -22.43
CA SER A 49 -5.95 22.35 -21.23
C SER A 49 -7.26 22.18 -20.47
N GLN A 50 -8.35 21.81 -21.16
CA GLN A 50 -9.66 21.54 -20.54
C GLN A 50 -9.63 20.35 -19.58
N TYR A 51 -8.66 19.45 -19.72
CA TYR A 51 -8.47 18.28 -18.85
C TYR A 51 -7.53 18.57 -17.66
N LYS A 52 -6.99 19.79 -17.54
CA LYS A 52 -6.19 20.18 -16.37
C LYS A 52 -7.07 20.05 -15.11
N PRO A 53 -6.62 19.33 -14.07
CA PRO A 53 -7.30 19.33 -12.77
C PRO A 53 -7.48 20.76 -12.27
N LYS A 54 -8.65 21.08 -11.70
CA LYS A 54 -8.83 22.35 -11.01
C LYS A 54 -7.88 22.42 -9.83
N GLU A 55 -7.02 23.43 -9.82
CA GLU A 55 -6.20 23.73 -8.65
C GLU A 55 -7.14 24.18 -7.52
N LEU A 56 -7.08 23.46 -6.39
CA LEU A 56 -7.86 23.78 -5.19
C LEU A 56 -7.38 25.12 -4.63
N THR A 57 -8.31 25.94 -4.16
CA THR A 57 -7.97 27.18 -3.46
C THR A 57 -7.28 26.89 -2.12
N ASP A 58 -6.48 27.82 -1.62
CA ASP A 58 -5.80 27.70 -0.31
C ASP A 58 -6.76 27.32 0.84
N ASP A 59 -8.02 27.78 0.78
CA ASP A 59 -9.02 27.50 1.79
C ASP A 59 -9.63 26.10 1.64
N GLU A 60 -9.85 25.62 0.41
CA GLU A 60 -10.25 24.22 0.16
C GLU A 60 -9.15 23.24 0.63
N ILE A 61 -7.87 23.56 0.37
CA ILE A 61 -6.73 22.75 0.83
C ILE A 61 -6.70 22.69 2.38
N LYS A 62 -6.86 23.82 3.07
CA LYS A 62 -6.93 23.87 4.55
C LYS A 62 -8.12 23.07 5.09
N ILE A 63 -9.28 23.14 4.44
CA ILE A 63 -10.47 22.37 4.83
C ILE A 63 -10.19 20.87 4.68
N GLN A 64 -9.62 20.45 3.55
CA GLN A 64 -9.32 19.03 3.29
C GLN A 64 -8.29 18.46 4.29
N GLN A 65 -7.20 19.19 4.54
CA GLN A 65 -6.22 18.83 5.58
C GLN A 65 -6.85 18.72 6.99
N LYS A 66 -7.80 19.61 7.30
CA LYS A 66 -8.52 19.59 8.58
C LYS A 66 -9.46 18.39 8.69
N LEU A 67 -10.18 18.05 7.62
CA LEU A 67 -11.03 16.85 7.57
C LEU A 67 -10.20 15.57 7.72
N GLU A 68 -9.09 15.44 6.99
CA GLU A 68 -8.16 14.33 7.16
C GLU A 68 -7.62 14.20 8.59
N SER A 69 -7.27 15.32 9.23
CA SER A 69 -6.77 15.34 10.61
C SER A 69 -7.83 14.92 11.63
N ILE A 70 -9.08 15.37 11.43
CA ILE A 70 -10.23 14.94 12.26
C ILE A 70 -10.48 13.45 12.06
N TRP A 71 -10.51 12.98 10.81
CA TRP A 71 -10.72 11.58 10.46
C TRP A 71 -9.65 10.66 11.04
N LYS A 72 -8.36 11.00 10.90
CA LYS A 72 -7.24 10.23 11.50
C LYS A 72 -7.38 10.12 13.02
N ARG A 73 -7.84 11.18 13.70
CA ARG A 73 -8.10 11.16 15.15
C ARG A 73 -9.31 10.28 15.50
N GLU A 74 -10.36 10.31 14.70
CA GLU A 74 -11.55 9.48 14.87
C GLU A 74 -11.23 8.00 14.69
N VAL A 75 -10.56 7.62 13.59
CA VAL A 75 -10.03 6.26 13.35
C VAL A 75 -9.21 5.78 14.54
N ALA A 76 -8.22 6.57 14.99
CA ALA A 76 -7.37 6.20 16.14
C ALA A 76 -8.17 6.04 17.45
N GLN A 77 -9.24 6.82 17.65
CA GLN A 77 -10.12 6.70 18.80
C GLN A 77 -10.98 5.42 18.71
N THR A 78 -11.64 5.17 17.58
CA THR A 78 -12.46 3.96 17.36
C THR A 78 -11.63 2.68 17.52
N LEU A 79 -10.43 2.63 16.95
CA LEU A 79 -9.54 1.47 17.10
C LEU A 79 -9.18 1.18 18.57
N LYS A 80 -9.00 2.23 19.37
CA LYS A 80 -8.73 2.12 20.81
C LYS A 80 -9.96 1.72 21.62
N GLU A 81 -11.13 2.25 21.29
CA GLU A 81 -12.40 1.84 21.91
C GLU A 81 -12.71 0.37 21.63
N GLU A 82 -12.31 -0.12 20.46
CA GLU A 82 -12.50 -1.50 20.03
C GLU A 82 -11.35 -2.46 20.40
N GLY A 83 -10.30 -1.97 21.08
CA GLY A 83 -9.18 -2.76 21.61
C GLY A 83 -8.21 -3.30 20.55
N VAL A 84 -8.12 -2.62 19.40
CA VAL A 84 -7.30 -3.01 18.25
C VAL A 84 -6.30 -1.91 17.85
N GLU A 85 -5.99 -0.98 18.76
CA GLU A 85 -5.10 0.17 18.52
C GLU A 85 -3.68 -0.23 18.09
N VAL A 86 -3.21 -1.42 18.49
CA VAL A 86 -1.91 -1.97 18.08
C VAL A 86 -1.82 -2.25 16.57
N PHE A 87 -2.95 -2.22 15.86
CA PHE A 87 -3.03 -2.41 14.41
C PHE A 87 -3.23 -1.09 13.64
N ALA A 88 -3.17 0.07 14.30
CA ALA A 88 -3.47 1.37 13.66
C ALA A 88 -2.63 1.65 12.40
N ASP A 89 -1.35 1.28 12.39
CA ASP A 89 -0.46 1.47 11.23
C ASP A 89 -0.86 0.63 9.99
N PHE A 90 -1.75 -0.35 10.15
CA PHE A 90 -2.27 -1.20 9.07
C PHE A 90 -3.67 -0.79 8.59
N ILE A 91 -4.32 0.17 9.26
CA ILE A 91 -5.66 0.66 8.91
C ILE A 91 -5.52 1.79 7.89
N ASN A 92 -5.83 1.48 6.64
CA ASN A 92 -5.92 2.46 5.56
C ASN A 92 -7.36 2.58 5.09
N VAL A 93 -7.97 3.73 5.35
CA VAL A 93 -9.39 4.01 5.10
C VAL A 93 -9.56 5.46 4.65
N SER A 94 -10.30 5.67 3.57
CA SER A 94 -10.65 6.99 3.03
C SER A 94 -11.38 7.85 4.06
N VAL A 95 -11.28 9.18 3.93
CA VAL A 95 -12.01 10.13 4.78
C VAL A 95 -13.52 9.85 4.71
N ASP A 96 -14.17 9.86 5.88
CA ASP A 96 -15.59 9.57 6.11
C ASP A 96 -16.08 8.14 5.76
N ASP A 97 -15.19 7.22 5.34
CA ASP A 97 -15.53 5.82 5.03
C ASP A 97 -15.61 4.96 6.31
N THR A 98 -16.60 5.26 7.14
CA THR A 98 -16.91 4.54 8.39
C THR A 98 -17.28 3.08 8.16
N GLU A 99 -17.84 2.73 6.99
CA GLU A 99 -18.19 1.35 6.65
C GLU A 99 -16.92 0.51 6.42
N ALA A 100 -15.95 0.99 5.64
CA ALA A 100 -14.68 0.29 5.46
C ALA A 100 -13.89 0.17 6.77
N LEU A 101 -13.90 1.20 7.63
CA LEU A 101 -13.29 1.13 8.96
C LEU A 101 -13.88 0.01 9.82
N ASN A 102 -15.21 -0.02 9.96
CA ASN A 102 -15.91 -1.02 10.76
C ASN A 102 -15.72 -2.45 10.20
N ASN A 103 -15.67 -2.59 8.87
CA ASN A 103 -15.36 -3.86 8.22
C ASN A 103 -13.92 -4.33 8.48
N GLN A 104 -12.93 -3.42 8.48
CA GLN A 104 -11.54 -3.76 8.84
C GLN A 104 -11.42 -4.16 10.32
N ILE A 105 -12.05 -3.41 11.23
CA ILE A 105 -12.08 -3.71 12.67
C ILE A 105 -12.71 -5.08 12.94
N THR A 106 -13.84 -5.39 12.29
CA THR A 106 -14.53 -6.68 12.44
C THR A 106 -13.62 -7.84 12.05
N ARG A 107 -12.95 -7.75 10.88
CA ARG A 107 -12.00 -8.77 10.41
C ARG A 107 -10.80 -8.93 11.35
N LEU A 108 -10.25 -7.83 11.88
CA LEU A 108 -9.17 -7.89 12.87
C LEU A 108 -9.61 -8.66 14.12
N LYS A 109 -10.82 -8.39 14.64
CA LYS A 109 -11.36 -9.13 15.80
C LYS A 109 -11.59 -10.60 15.51
N GLU A 110 -12.08 -10.96 14.32
CA GLU A 110 -12.22 -12.35 13.89
C GLU A 110 -10.86 -13.08 13.87
N ILE A 111 -9.82 -12.43 13.33
CA ILE A 111 -8.45 -12.96 13.29
C ILE A 111 -7.88 -13.13 14.71
N ILE A 112 -8.06 -12.14 15.59
CA ILE A 112 -7.63 -12.21 17.00
C ILE A 112 -8.32 -13.39 17.69
N GLY A 113 -9.65 -13.51 17.58
CA GLY A 113 -10.39 -14.61 18.19
C GLY A 113 -9.99 -15.99 17.66
N GLN A 114 -9.69 -16.12 16.36
CA GLN A 114 -9.15 -17.35 15.79
C GLN A 114 -7.74 -17.66 16.34
N LEU A 115 -6.89 -16.65 16.49
CA LEU A 115 -5.53 -16.80 17.02
C LEU A 115 -5.53 -17.17 18.50
N GLU A 116 -6.41 -16.58 19.30
CA GLU A 116 -6.63 -16.95 20.71
C GLU A 116 -7.13 -18.39 20.86
N LEU A 117 -8.05 -18.84 20.00
CA LEU A 117 -8.53 -20.22 19.99
C LEU A 117 -7.46 -21.22 19.54
N ALA A 118 -6.57 -20.84 18.62
CA ALA A 118 -5.48 -21.67 18.12
C ALA A 118 -4.33 -21.80 19.12
N ASN A 119 -3.97 -20.70 19.80
CA ASN A 119 -2.89 -20.65 20.79
C ASN A 119 -3.36 -20.98 22.22
N GLY A 120 -4.66 -20.98 22.47
CA GLY A 120 -5.25 -21.34 23.75
C GLY A 120 -4.93 -22.76 24.17
N TYR A 121 -4.80 -23.00 25.48
CA TYR A 121 -4.49 -24.32 26.02
C TYR A 121 -5.59 -25.33 25.65
N LYS A 122 -5.27 -26.24 24.73
CA LYS A 122 -6.10 -27.38 24.36
C LYS A 122 -5.80 -28.56 25.30
N PRO A 123 -6.73 -29.01 26.17
CA PRO A 123 -6.47 -30.12 27.09
C PRO A 123 -6.20 -31.42 26.33
N THR A 124 -4.96 -31.89 26.37
CA THR A 124 -4.52 -33.13 25.71
C THR A 124 -5.13 -34.37 26.36
N ASN A 125 -5.49 -34.30 27.64
CA ASN A 125 -6.14 -35.35 28.41
C ASN A 125 -7.54 -34.91 28.88
N HIS A 126 -8.47 -34.72 27.93
CA HIS A 126 -9.89 -34.65 28.23
C HIS A 126 -10.51 -36.04 28.10
N LYS A 127 -11.35 -36.44 29.06
CA LYS A 127 -12.12 -37.68 28.93
C LYS A 127 -13.06 -37.52 27.73
N GLN A 128 -12.94 -38.38 26.73
CA GLN A 128 -13.88 -38.43 25.60
C GLN A 128 -15.29 -38.59 26.16
N VAL A 129 -16.24 -37.79 25.64
CA VAL A 129 -17.63 -37.84 26.08
C VAL A 129 -18.21 -39.18 25.60
N ASP A 130 -18.60 -40.05 26.53
CA ASP A 130 -19.18 -41.34 26.16
C ASP A 130 -20.53 -41.17 25.42
N GLY A 131 -20.86 -42.14 24.57
CA GLY A 131 -22.06 -42.06 23.73
C GLY A 131 -23.34 -41.93 24.54
N TYR A 132 -23.37 -42.49 25.76
CA TYR A 132 -24.46 -42.30 26.72
C TYR A 132 -24.61 -40.83 27.15
N SER A 133 -23.51 -40.14 27.46
CA SER A 133 -23.51 -38.73 27.85
C SER A 133 -23.90 -37.81 26.70
N VAL A 134 -23.49 -38.12 25.45
CA VAL A 134 -23.96 -37.41 24.25
C VAL A 134 -25.46 -37.60 24.07
N ALA A 135 -25.96 -38.84 24.13
CA ALA A 135 -27.38 -39.14 24.02
C ALA A 135 -28.21 -38.46 25.13
N LYS A 136 -27.71 -38.47 26.37
CA LYS A 136 -28.32 -37.78 27.52
C LYS A 136 -28.39 -36.27 27.33
N LYS A 137 -27.33 -35.63 26.83
CA LYS A 137 -27.32 -34.19 26.50
C LYS A 137 -28.39 -33.86 25.45
N ASN A 138 -28.50 -34.71 24.43
CA ASN A 138 -29.43 -34.52 23.31
C ASN A 138 -30.86 -35.01 23.61
N LYS A 139 -31.13 -35.52 24.83
CA LYS A 139 -32.40 -36.14 25.25
C LYS A 139 -32.85 -37.34 24.41
N ASP A 140 -31.92 -38.02 23.74
CA ASP A 140 -32.19 -39.22 22.94
C ASP A 140 -32.23 -40.47 23.84
N THR A 141 -33.43 -40.80 24.31
CA THR A 141 -33.68 -41.95 25.18
C THR A 141 -33.37 -43.29 24.50
N LYS A 142 -33.52 -43.39 23.17
CA LYS A 142 -33.24 -44.62 22.41
C LYS A 142 -31.74 -44.89 22.38
N SER A 143 -30.93 -43.87 22.07
CA SER A 143 -29.47 -43.99 22.09
C SER A 143 -28.94 -44.15 23.51
N MET A 144 -29.53 -43.51 24.53
CA MET A 144 -29.18 -43.75 25.93
C MET A 144 -29.38 -45.22 26.35
N ILE A 145 -30.47 -45.86 25.92
CA ILE A 145 -30.73 -47.28 26.22
C ILE A 145 -29.72 -48.17 25.49
N SER A 146 -29.52 -47.95 24.19
CA SER A 146 -28.54 -48.69 23.37
C SER A 146 -27.13 -48.66 23.99
N GLN A 147 -26.64 -47.47 24.34
CA GLN A 147 -25.32 -47.27 24.94
C GLN A 147 -25.17 -47.84 26.36
N LYS A 148 -26.27 -48.17 27.05
CA LYS A 148 -26.26 -48.75 28.39
C LYS A 148 -26.45 -50.27 28.41
N LEU A 149 -26.86 -50.86 27.29
CA LEU A 149 -27.13 -52.30 27.17
C LEU A 149 -26.07 -53.09 26.39
N ASN A 150 -25.06 -52.44 25.81
CA ASN A 150 -23.95 -53.06 25.06
C ASN A 150 -24.43 -54.07 23.98
N PHE A 151 -25.24 -53.58 23.04
CA PHE A 151 -25.46 -54.25 21.75
C PHE A 151 -24.38 -53.89 20.73
#